data_AF-A0A961MAQ4-F1
#
_entry.id   AF-A0A961MAQ4-F1
#
_cell.length_a   1.000
_cell.length_b   1.000
_cell.length_c   1.000
_cell.angle_alpha   90.00
_cell.angle_beta   90.00
_cell.angle_gamma   90.00
#
_symmetry.space_group_name_H-M   'P 1'
#
loop_
_entity.id
_entity.type
_entity.pdbx_description
1 polymer ?
#
loop_
_entity_poly.entity_id
_entity_poly.type
_entity_poly.pdbx_seq_one_letter_code
_entity_poly.pdbx_strand_id
1 'polypeptide(L)'
;MALDENVGIAKYDAPEKDLYEIGEMPPLGYVPPKMYAWAIRRERHGEPDKSFQVEVVDTWKIDSHEVLVLVMAAGVNYNGVWAGLGVPISPFDGHKQPYHIAGSDASGIVWAVGDKVKQWKVGDEVVVHCNQDDG
;
A
#
# COMPACT_ATOMS: atom_id res chain seq x y z
N MET A 1 6.85 -12.54 -30.58
CA MET A 1 6.36 -13.73 -29.85
C MET A 1 5.17 -13.28 -29.05
N ALA A 2 4.05 -14.00 -29.18
CA ALA A 2 2.74 -13.61 -28.71
C ALA A 2 2.65 -13.63 -27.17
N LEU A 3 2.27 -12.50 -26.56
CA LEU A 3 1.74 -12.45 -25.20
C LEU A 3 0.65 -11.37 -25.00
N ASP A 4 0.21 -10.66 -26.05
CA ASP A 4 -0.98 -9.81 -25.98
C ASP A 4 -2.26 -10.66 -26.16
N GLU A 5 -2.39 -11.72 -25.37
CA GLU A 5 -3.73 -12.20 -25.08
C GLU A 5 -4.34 -11.18 -24.13
N ASN A 6 -5.34 -10.46 -24.62
CA ASN A 6 -6.30 -9.72 -23.80
C ASN A 6 -6.97 -10.76 -22.88
N VAL A 7 -6.28 -11.14 -21.80
CA VAL A 7 -6.88 -11.83 -20.67
C VAL A 7 -7.75 -10.78 -20.02
N GLY A 8 -8.94 -10.57 -20.59
CA GLY A 8 -9.94 -9.67 -20.01
C GLY A 8 -10.03 -10.03 -18.55
N ILE A 9 -9.78 -9.05 -17.67
CA ILE A 9 -9.69 -9.25 -16.23
C ILE A 9 -10.88 -10.11 -15.83
N ALA A 10 -10.61 -11.34 -15.36
CA ALA A 10 -11.66 -12.27 -15.01
C ALA A 10 -12.60 -11.53 -14.05
N LYS A 11 -13.89 -11.46 -14.41
CA LYS A 11 -14.90 -10.80 -13.57
C LYS A 11 -15.01 -11.58 -12.28
N TYR A 12 -14.26 -11.15 -11.28
CA TYR A 12 -14.32 -11.63 -9.92
C TYR A 12 -15.49 -10.90 -9.26
N ASP A 13 -16.60 -11.61 -9.10
CA ASP A 13 -17.78 -11.14 -8.40
C ASP A 13 -17.61 -11.43 -6.91
N ALA A 14 -17.40 -10.38 -6.12
CA ALA A 14 -17.32 -10.45 -4.68
C ALA A 14 -18.29 -9.44 -4.04
N PRO A 15 -18.78 -9.70 -2.83
CA PRO A 15 -19.58 -8.72 -2.12
C PRO A 15 -18.70 -7.54 -1.69
N GLU A 16 -19.25 -6.32 -1.78
CA GLU A 16 -18.63 -5.14 -1.19
C GLU A 16 -18.63 -5.24 0.34
N LYS A 17 -17.44 -5.19 0.95
CA LYS A 17 -17.21 -5.22 2.39
C LYS A 17 -16.36 -4.05 2.84
N ASP A 18 -16.53 -3.65 4.09
CA ASP A 18 -15.71 -2.60 4.69
C ASP A 18 -14.24 -3.01 4.89
N LEU A 19 -13.98 -4.31 5.03
CA LEU A 19 -12.68 -4.92 5.26
C LEU A 19 -12.65 -6.30 4.60
N TYR A 20 -11.52 -6.66 4.00
CA TYR A 20 -11.25 -7.96 3.41
C TYR A 20 -10.08 -8.63 4.11
N GLU A 21 -10.13 -9.96 4.23
CA GLU A 21 -9.03 -10.73 4.82
C GLU A 21 -7.82 -10.82 3.87
N ILE A 22 -6.63 -11.09 4.41
CA ILE A 22 -5.43 -11.29 3.59
C ILE A 22 -5.66 -12.48 2.64
N GLY A 23 -5.47 -12.23 1.34
CA GLY A 23 -5.76 -13.21 0.27
C GLY A 23 -7.19 -13.16 -0.26
N GLU A 24 -8.07 -12.37 0.35
CA GLU A 24 -9.40 -12.05 -0.19
C GLU A 24 -9.32 -10.75 -1.02
N MET A 25 -9.55 -10.85 -2.33
CA MET A 25 -9.57 -9.68 -3.20
C MET A 25 -10.94 -8.98 -3.11
N PRO A 26 -11.01 -7.64 -3.08
CA PRO A 26 -12.26 -6.91 -3.30
C PRO A 26 -12.75 -7.05 -4.75
N PRO A 27 -13.98 -6.62 -5.06
CA PRO A 27 -14.41 -6.37 -6.44
C PRO A 27 -13.48 -5.37 -7.12
N LEU A 28 -13.15 -5.61 -8.38
CA LEU A 28 -12.25 -4.74 -9.12
C LEU A 28 -12.78 -3.29 -9.16
N GLY A 29 -11.97 -2.35 -8.67
CA GLY A 29 -12.32 -0.93 -8.61
C GLY A 29 -13.12 -0.50 -7.37
N TYR A 30 -13.59 -1.45 -6.55
CA TYR A 30 -14.15 -1.13 -5.23
C TYR A 30 -13.02 -0.98 -4.20
N VAL A 31 -12.92 0.20 -3.59
CA VAL A 31 -11.93 0.50 -2.55
C VAL A 31 -12.58 0.32 -1.18
N PRO A 32 -12.20 -0.71 -0.38
CA PRO A 32 -12.71 -0.84 0.97
C PRO A 32 -12.30 0.36 1.83
N PRO A 33 -13.16 0.86 2.73
CA PRO A 33 -12.83 1.94 3.65
C PRO A 33 -11.75 1.56 4.68
N LYS A 34 -11.58 0.27 4.98
CA LYS A 34 -10.57 -0.22 5.93
C LYS A 34 -9.61 -1.23 5.29
N MET A 35 -8.40 -1.28 5.81
CA MET A 35 -7.37 -2.26 5.42
C MET A 35 -6.57 -2.74 6.63
N TYR A 36 -5.97 -3.92 6.53
CA TYR A 36 -4.95 -4.38 7.47
C TYR A 36 -3.59 -3.77 7.15
N ALA A 37 -2.82 -3.39 8.18
CA ALA A 37 -1.46 -2.92 8.03
C ALA A 37 -0.59 -3.28 9.24
N TRP A 38 0.71 -3.41 9.02
CA TRP A 38 1.70 -3.39 10.10
C TRP A 38 2.03 -1.93 10.44
N ALA A 39 1.43 -1.44 11.53
CA ALA A 39 1.55 -0.06 11.97
C ALA A 39 2.58 0.10 13.09
N ILE A 40 3.36 1.17 12.99
CA ILE A 40 4.22 1.71 14.05
C ILE A 40 3.46 2.84 14.74
N ARG A 41 3.62 2.96 16.06
CA ARG A 41 3.19 4.12 16.85
C ARG A 41 4.36 4.65 17.67
N ARG A 42 4.37 5.96 17.95
CA ARG A 42 5.51 6.64 18.61
C ARG A 42 5.83 6.01 19.97
N GLU A 43 4.81 5.67 20.74
CA GLU A 43 4.91 5.03 22.06
C GLU A 43 5.44 3.59 22.02
N ARG A 44 5.49 2.96 20.83
CA ARG A 44 6.01 1.59 20.65
C ARG A 44 7.39 1.54 20.01
N HIS A 45 8.07 2.67 19.83
CA HIS A 45 9.42 2.66 19.25
C HIS A 45 10.35 1.68 19.97
N GLY A 46 11.07 0.88 19.18
CA GLY A 46 11.89 -0.21 19.68
C GLY A 46 12.12 -1.29 18.62
N GLU A 47 12.59 -2.46 19.06
CA GLU A 47 12.84 -3.61 18.19
C GLU A 47 11.63 -3.93 17.29
N PRO A 48 11.85 -4.41 16.04
CA PRO A 48 10.77 -4.61 15.07
C PRO A 48 9.61 -5.48 15.55
N ASP A 49 9.87 -6.49 16.39
CA ASP A 49 8.86 -7.38 16.97
C ASP A 49 7.90 -6.68 17.95
N LYS A 50 8.29 -5.51 18.46
CA LYS A 50 7.48 -4.69 19.38
C LYS A 50 6.89 -3.48 18.67
N SER A 51 7.67 -2.81 17.84
CA SER A 51 7.28 -1.54 17.21
C SER A 51 6.19 -1.72 16.16
N PHE A 52 6.26 -2.80 15.37
CA PHE A 52 5.25 -3.16 14.38
C PHE A 52 4.15 -4.01 15.01
N GLN A 53 2.89 -3.59 14.85
CA GLN A 53 1.72 -4.37 15.24
C GLN A 53 0.70 -4.38 14.12
N VAL A 54 -0.02 -5.48 13.94
CA VAL A 54 -1.12 -5.57 12.97
C VAL A 54 -2.30 -4.75 13.49
N GLU A 55 -2.74 -3.79 12.69
CA GLU A 55 -3.89 -2.94 13.00
C GLU A 55 -4.82 -2.85 11.78
N VAL A 56 -6.11 -2.60 12.04
CA VAL A 56 -7.07 -2.20 11.01
C VAL A 56 -7.09 -0.67 10.96
N VAL A 57 -6.76 -0.11 9.80
CA VAL A 57 -6.64 1.33 9.57
C VAL A 57 -7.55 1.78 8.42
N ASP A 58 -7.71 3.09 8.26
CA ASP A 58 -8.39 3.64 7.09
C ASP A 58 -7.56 3.41 5.82
N THR A 59 -8.22 3.00 4.75
CA THR A 59 -7.59 2.96 3.42
C THR A 59 -7.34 4.39 2.94
N TRP A 60 -6.16 4.63 2.37
CA TRP A 60 -5.78 5.97 1.91
C TRP A 60 -6.69 6.48 0.79
N LYS A 61 -7.06 7.76 0.88
CA LYS A 61 -7.71 8.48 -0.22
C LYS A 61 -6.62 9.04 -1.12
N ILE A 62 -6.74 8.79 -2.42
CA ILE A 62 -5.80 9.28 -3.44
C ILE A 62 -6.21 10.64 -4.00
N ASP A 63 -5.22 11.47 -4.35
CA ASP A 63 -5.40 12.68 -5.15
C ASP A 63 -5.40 12.36 -6.66
N SER A 64 -5.71 13.37 -7.47
CA SER A 64 -5.75 13.41 -8.93
C SER A 64 -4.55 12.82 -9.66
N HIS A 65 -3.35 12.88 -9.08
CA HIS A 65 -2.11 12.38 -9.69
C HIS A 65 -1.59 11.07 -9.08
N GLU A 66 -2.34 10.47 -8.15
CA GLU A 66 -1.91 9.29 -7.40
C GLU A 66 -2.62 8.03 -7.89
N VAL A 67 -2.06 6.87 -7.54
CA VAL A 67 -2.70 5.56 -7.72
C VAL A 67 -2.76 4.84 -6.38
N LEU A 68 -3.81 4.04 -6.18
CA LEU A 68 -3.89 3.12 -5.06
C LEU A 68 -3.56 1.72 -5.56
N VAL A 69 -2.65 1.01 -4.88
CA VAL A 69 -2.21 -0.34 -5.28
C VAL A 69 -2.70 -1.36 -4.25
N LEU A 70 -3.34 -2.43 -4.72
CA LEU A 70 -3.56 -3.64 -3.93
C LEU A 70 -2.23 -4.40 -3.87
N VAL A 71 -1.54 -4.29 -2.73
CA VAL A 71 -0.20 -4.86 -2.54
C VAL A 71 -0.30 -6.38 -2.41
N MET A 72 0.40 -7.09 -3.30
CA MET A 72 0.49 -8.56 -3.29
C MET A 72 1.72 -9.04 -2.49
N ALA A 73 2.81 -8.28 -2.55
CA ALA A 73 4.02 -8.51 -1.75
C ALA A 73 4.76 -7.20 -1.50
N ALA A 74 5.55 -7.16 -0.42
CA ALA A 74 6.40 -6.04 -0.07
C ALA A 74 7.82 -6.51 0.25
N GLY A 75 8.81 -5.67 -0.03
CA GLY A 75 10.22 -5.92 0.29
C GLY A 75 10.58 -5.46 1.71
N VAL A 76 11.50 -6.18 2.35
CA VAL A 76 12.03 -5.82 3.68
C VAL A 76 13.35 -5.07 3.52
N ASN A 77 13.40 -3.86 4.06
CA ASN A 77 14.52 -2.94 3.92
C ASN A 77 14.97 -2.38 5.28
N TYR A 78 16.24 -1.95 5.36
CA TYR A 78 16.82 -1.38 6.59
C TYR A 78 16.08 -0.12 7.10
N ASN A 79 15.50 0.67 6.20
CA ASN A 79 14.72 1.85 6.59
C ASN A 79 13.50 1.51 7.47
N GLY A 80 12.90 0.32 7.30
CA GLY A 80 11.82 -0.17 8.15
C GLY A 80 12.29 -0.42 9.58
N VAL A 81 13.53 -0.92 9.75
CA VAL A 81 14.15 -1.09 11.07
C VAL A 81 14.37 0.27 11.73
N TRP A 82 14.93 1.24 11.00
CA TRP A 82 15.12 2.60 11.52
C TRP A 82 13.82 3.30 11.89
N ALA A 83 12.76 3.12 11.07
CA ALA A 83 11.43 3.63 11.35
C ALA A 83 10.84 3.01 12.64
N GLY A 84 10.96 1.70 12.82
CA GLY A 84 10.52 0.99 14.02
C GLY A 84 11.25 1.45 15.28
N LEU A 85 12.58 1.58 15.19
CA LEU A 85 13.44 2.07 16.28
C LEU A 85 13.20 3.55 16.60
N GLY A 86 12.83 4.36 15.60
CA GLY A 86 12.81 5.82 15.72
C GLY A 86 14.21 6.45 15.74
N VAL A 87 15.20 5.77 15.15
CA VAL A 87 16.62 6.16 15.15
C VAL A 87 17.16 6.10 13.71
N PRO A 88 17.92 7.11 13.23
CA PRO A 88 18.37 8.30 13.96
C PRO A 88 17.30 9.37 14.17
N ILE A 89 16.16 9.23 13.49
CA ILE A 89 15.01 10.15 13.59
C ILE A 89 13.72 9.33 13.60
N SER A 90 12.72 9.83 14.32
CA SER A 90 11.39 9.26 14.31
C SER A 90 10.63 9.72 13.05
N PRO A 91 9.97 8.81 12.29
CA PRO A 91 9.12 9.22 11.16
C PRO A 91 8.02 10.21 11.57
N PHE A 92 7.58 10.15 12.83
CA PHE A 92 6.59 11.05 13.41
C PHE A 92 7.08 12.50 13.59
N ASP A 93 8.38 12.76 13.42
CA ASP A 93 8.90 14.13 13.37
C ASP A 93 8.85 14.70 11.93
N GLY A 94 8.69 13.84 10.92
CA GLY A 94 8.51 14.21 9.52
C GLY A 94 7.05 14.34 9.07
N HIS A 95 6.11 13.69 9.76
CA HIS A 95 4.68 13.77 9.48
C HIS A 95 3.84 13.86 10.76
N LYS A 96 2.60 14.36 10.65
CA LYS A 96 1.69 14.57 11.81
C LYS A 96 0.67 13.45 12.03
N GLN A 97 0.79 12.33 11.31
CA GLN A 97 -0.11 11.19 11.47
C GLN A 97 0.12 10.44 12.78
N PRO A 98 -0.94 9.82 13.38
CA PRO A 98 -0.83 9.11 14.65
C PRO A 98 -0.16 7.74 14.58
N TYR A 99 0.05 7.20 13.38
CA TYR A 99 0.77 5.95 13.12
C TYR A 99 1.59 6.08 11.83
N HIS A 100 2.53 5.15 11.61
CA HIS A 100 3.36 5.05 10.41
C HIS A 100 3.32 3.62 9.87
N ILE A 101 3.04 3.45 8.58
CA ILE A 101 3.12 2.15 7.89
C ILE A 101 4.39 2.19 7.05
N ALA A 102 5.39 1.39 7.41
CA ALA A 102 6.64 1.33 6.67
C ALA A 102 6.54 0.35 5.49
N GLY A 103 7.52 0.43 4.59
CA GLY A 103 7.64 -0.42 3.40
C GLY A 103 8.00 0.43 2.20
N SER A 104 9.12 0.11 1.56
CA SER A 104 9.69 0.90 0.44
C SER A 104 9.92 0.08 -0.82
N ASP A 105 9.35 -1.11 -0.90
CA ASP A 105 9.27 -1.93 -2.09
C ASP A 105 7.92 -2.63 -2.08
N ALA A 106 7.27 -2.70 -3.24
CA ALA A 106 6.01 -3.42 -3.38
C ALA A 106 5.85 -3.96 -4.81
N SER A 107 5.13 -5.07 -4.92
CA SER A 107 4.51 -5.53 -6.17
C SER A 107 3.02 -5.69 -5.95
N GLY A 108 2.20 -5.26 -6.89
CA GLY A 108 0.76 -5.32 -6.73
C GLY A 108 -0.03 -4.95 -7.98
N ILE A 109 -1.33 -4.75 -7.79
CA ILE A 109 -2.27 -4.43 -8.85
C ILE A 109 -2.79 -3.01 -8.62
N VAL A 110 -2.77 -2.16 -9.65
CA VAL A 110 -3.40 -0.83 -9.60
C VAL A 110 -4.89 -1.00 -9.36
N TRP A 111 -5.40 -0.47 -8.25
CA TRP A 111 -6.77 -0.68 -7.78
C TRP A 111 -7.67 0.55 -7.94
N ALA A 112 -7.08 1.73 -7.85
CA ALA A 112 -7.73 3.00 -8.17
C ALA A 112 -6.73 3.98 -8.79
N VAL A 113 -7.22 4.89 -9.62
CA VAL A 113 -6.42 5.90 -10.32
C VAL A 113 -7.04 7.28 -10.12
N GLY A 114 -6.20 8.28 -9.86
CA GLY A 114 -6.59 9.69 -9.89
C GLY A 114 -6.99 10.14 -11.30
N ASP A 115 -7.82 11.17 -11.40
CA ASP A 115 -8.42 11.65 -12.65
C ASP A 115 -7.42 12.24 -13.66
N LYS A 116 -6.19 12.57 -13.22
CA LYS A 116 -5.11 13.07 -14.07
C LYS A 116 -4.04 12.02 -14.38
N VAL A 117 -4.16 10.80 -13.87
CA VAL A 117 -3.27 9.68 -14.22
C VAL A 117 -3.60 9.20 -15.63
N LYS A 118 -2.61 9.18 -16.52
CA LYS A 118 -2.79 8.80 -17.94
C LYS A 118 -2.01 7.56 -18.37
N GLN A 119 -1.00 7.17 -17.60
CA GLN A 119 -0.07 6.10 -17.97
C GLN A 119 -0.46 4.73 -17.40
N TRP A 120 -1.33 4.71 -16.39
CA TRP A 120 -1.74 3.51 -15.66
C TRP A 120 -3.26 3.39 -15.65
N LYS A 121 -3.77 2.16 -15.60
CA LYS A 121 -5.19 1.84 -15.47
C LYS A 121 -5.42 0.82 -14.36
N VAL A 122 -6.64 0.81 -13.81
CA VAL A 122 -7.07 -0.22 -12.86
C VAL A 122 -6.89 -1.60 -13.48
N GLY A 123 -6.26 -2.52 -12.74
CA GLY A 123 -5.90 -3.87 -13.17
C GLY A 123 -4.46 -4.03 -13.66
N ASP A 124 -3.69 -2.96 -13.84
CA ASP A 124 -2.28 -3.08 -14.23
C ASP A 124 -1.44 -3.71 -13.09
N GLU A 125 -0.61 -4.68 -13.43
CA GLU A 125 0.38 -5.26 -12.53
C GLU A 125 1.65 -4.39 -12.51
N VAL A 126 2.07 -3.98 -11.31
CA VAL A 126 3.14 -3.00 -11.12
C VAL A 126 4.13 -3.43 -10.04
N VAL A 127 5.36 -2.95 -10.18
CA VAL A 127 6.36 -2.87 -9.09
C VAL A 127 6.58 -1.41 -8.75
N VAL A 128 6.84 -1.11 -7.48
CA VAL A 128 6.92 0.26 -6.95
C VAL A 128 8.36 0.59 -6.59
N HIS A 129 8.88 1.68 -7.15
CA HIS A 129 10.16 2.27 -6.75
C HIS A 129 9.92 3.39 -5.73
N CYS A 130 10.69 3.44 -4.64
CA CYS A 130 10.44 4.35 -3.52
C CYS A 130 11.15 5.71 -3.59
N ASN A 131 11.95 5.97 -4.62
CA ASN A 131 12.79 7.17 -4.67
C ASN A 131 12.93 7.73 -6.10
N GLN A 132 11.81 7.84 -6.80
CA GLN A 132 11.78 8.61 -8.05
C GLN A 132 11.23 10.00 -7.74
N ASP A 133 12.10 11.01 -7.79
CA ASP A 133 11.71 12.40 -7.94
C ASP A 133 11.72 12.77 -9.42
N ASP A 134 10.79 13.62 -9.85
CA ASP A 134 10.69 14.06 -11.25
C ASP A 134 11.74 15.15 -11.61
N GLY A 135 12.65 15.49 -10.69
CA GLY A 135 13.66 16.54 -10.85
C GLY A 135 13.13 17.95 -10.57
#